data_AF-A0A962T8B9-F1
#
_entry.id   AF-A0A962T8B9-F1
#
_cell.length_a   1.000
_cell.length_b   1.000
_cell.length_c   1.000
_cell.angle_alpha   90.00
_cell.angle_beta   90.00
_cell.angle_gamma   90.00
#
_symmetry.space_group_name_H-M   'P 1'
#
loop_
_entity.id
_entity.type
_entity.pdbx_description
1 polymer ?
#
loop_
_entity_poly.entity_id
_entity_poly.type
_entity_poly.pdbx_seq_one_letter_code
_entity_poly.pdbx_strand_id
1 'polypeptide(L)' 'MISKLSQTAVQGIQHSTRSMARSAAEIARASLPGDRTNMTRAMVELKQHEHAAKANVKTLSTSDKLIGSLLDVKA' A
#
# COMPACT_ATOMS: atom_id res chain seq x y z
N MET A 1 7.06 20.35 4.05
CA MET A 1 6.47 19.20 4.77
C MET A 1 5.61 18.33 3.85
N ILE A 2 4.67 18.90 3.10
CA ILE A 2 3.78 18.15 2.18
C ILE A 2 4.56 17.37 1.11
N SER A 3 5.62 17.94 0.53
CA SER A 3 6.49 17.25 -0.43
C SER A 3 7.15 15.99 0.13
N LYS A 4 7.62 16.03 1.39
CA LYS A 4 8.17 14.85 2.09
C LYS A 4 7.09 13.80 2.34
N LEU A 5 5.86 14.22 2.68
CA LEU A 5 4.74 13.32 2.91
C LEU A 5 4.32 12.59 1.62
N SER A 6 4.24 13.29 0.48
CA SER A 6 3.97 12.68 -0.82
C SER A 6 5.08 11.72 -1.26
N GLN A 7 6.35 12.07 -1.03
CA GLN A 7 7.50 11.20 -1.31
C GLN A 7 7.40 9.88 -0.52
N THR A 8 7.15 9.97 0.79
CA THR A 8 6.99 8.79 1.66
C THR A 8 5.77 7.96 1.25
N ALA A 9 4.66 8.60 0.88
CA ALA A 9 3.47 7.90 0.40
C ALA A 9 3.75 7.11 -0.89
N VAL A 10 4.44 7.72 -1.87
CA VAL A 10 4.81 7.04 -3.13
C VAL A 10 5.77 5.88 -2.87
N GLN A 11 6.80 6.08 -2.04
CA GLN A 11 7.71 5.01 -1.65
C GLN A 11 6.99 3.86 -0.93
N GLY A 12 6.05 4.21 -0.05
CA GLY A 12 5.21 3.26 0.66
C GLY A 12 4.32 2.45 -0.30
N ILE A 13 3.71 3.09 -1.31
CA ILE A 13 2.93 2.40 -2.36
C ILE A 13 3.83 1.42 -3.12
N GLN A 14 5.00 1.86 -3.59
CA GLN A 14 5.94 1.01 -4.33
C GLN A 14 6.48 -0.17 -3.50
N HIS A 15 6.66 0.03 -2.19
CA HIS A 15 7.01 -1.04 -1.28
C HIS A 15 5.85 -2.02 -1.12
N SER A 16 4.65 -1.52 -0.78
CA SER A 16 3.47 -2.35 -0.59
C SER A 16 3.11 -3.16 -1.83
N THR A 17 3.21 -2.60 -3.04
CA THR A 17 2.92 -3.33 -4.28
C THR A 17 3.90 -4.47 -4.53
N ARG A 18 5.20 -4.27 -4.27
CA ARG A 18 6.21 -5.34 -4.37
C ARG A 18 5.97 -6.45 -3.36
N SER A 19 5.66 -6.10 -2.11
CA SER A 19 5.35 -7.08 -1.06
C SER A 19 4.05 -7.83 -1.36
N MET A 20 3.02 -7.14 -1.88
CA MET A 20 1.79 -7.77 -2.37
C MET A 20 2.07 -8.81 -3.47
N ALA A 21 2.90 -8.45 -4.46
CA ALA A 21 3.25 -9.37 -5.54
C ALA A 21 3.97 -10.63 -5.02
N ARG A 22 4.81 -10.47 -3.99
CA ARG A 22 5.48 -11.59 -3.32
C ARG A 22 4.48 -12.50 -2.59
N SER A 23 3.59 -11.94 -1.77
CA SER A 23 2.57 -12.71 -1.07
C SER A 23 1.63 -13.41 -2.04
N ALA A 24 1.26 -12.78 -3.16
CA ALA A 24 0.47 -13.40 -4.21
C ALA A 24 1.18 -14.59 -4.87
N ALA A 25 2.49 -14.47 -5.12
CA ALA A 25 3.30 -15.57 -5.64
C ALA A 25 3.41 -16.74 -4.65
N GLU A 26 3.47 -16.45 -3.35
CA GLU A 26 3.49 -17.47 -2.30
C GLU A 26 2.14 -18.21 -2.19
N ILE A 27 1.02 -17.49 -2.29
CA ILE A 27 -0.32 -18.10 -2.38
C ILE A 27 -0.43 -19.00 -3.62
N ALA A 28 0.04 -18.52 -4.78
CA ALA A 28 -0.01 -19.30 -6.02
C ALA A 28 0.85 -20.57 -5.97
N ARG A 29 1.96 -20.54 -5.21
CA ARG A 29 2.86 -21.69 -5.02
C ARG A 29 2.37 -22.68 -3.98
N ALA A 30 1.49 -22.28 -3.06
CA ALA A 30 0.89 -23.14 -2.05
C ALA A 30 -0.14 -24.11 -2.67
N SER A 31 0.34 -25.10 -3.43
CA SER A 31 -0.48 -26.14 -4.07
C SER A 31 -0.49 -27.47 -3.31
N LEU A 32 0.36 -27.63 -2.29
CA LEU A 32 0.47 -28.87 -1.52
C LEU A 32 -0.42 -28.85 -0.27
N PRO A 33 -1.04 -29.99 0.12
CA PRO A 33 -1.94 -30.06 1.29
C PRO A 33 -1.33 -29.61 2.62
N GLY A 34 0.00 -29.67 2.78
CA GLY A 34 0.74 -29.20 3.96
C GLY A 34 0.97 -27.68 4.02
N ASP A 35 0.73 -26.95 2.92
CA ASP A 35 1.00 -25.51 2.82
C ASP A 35 -0.17 -24.63 3.27
N ARG A 36 -1.28 -25.21 3.77
CA ARG A 36 -2.49 -24.44 4.15
C ARG A 36 -2.22 -23.34 5.18
N THR A 37 -1.33 -23.60 6.14
CA THR A 37 -0.91 -22.61 7.14
C THR A 37 -0.11 -21.48 6.50
N ASN A 38 0.76 -21.80 5.54
CA ASN A 38 1.57 -20.80 4.83
C ASN A 38 0.70 -19.96 3.87
N MET A 39 -0.25 -20.59 3.19
CA MET A 39 -1.23 -19.91 2.35
C MET A 39 -2.10 -18.93 3.15
N THR A 40 -2.58 -19.33 4.34
CA THR A 40 -3.37 -18.46 5.20
C THR A 40 -2.56 -17.25 5.67
N ARG A 41 -1.31 -17.47 6.07
CA ARG A 41 -0.38 -16.39 6.42
C ARG A 41 -0.15 -15.45 5.23
N ALA A 42 0.18 -15.98 4.06
CA ALA A 42 0.43 -15.21 2.85
C ALA A 42 -0.82 -14.39 2.42
N MET A 43 -2.03 -14.93 2.60
CA MET A 43 -3.28 -14.17 2.37
C MET A 43 -3.46 -13.00 3.35
N VAL A 44 -3.15 -13.21 4.63
CA VAL A 44 -3.21 -12.13 5.64
C VAL A 44 -2.18 -11.05 5.33
N GLU A 45 -0.95 -11.44 5.00
CA GLU A 45 0.13 -10.51 4.60
C GLU A 45 -0.25 -9.73 3.33
N LEU A 46 -0.81 -10.41 2.32
CA LEU A 46 -1.33 -9.78 1.11
C LEU A 46 -2.34 -8.68 1.44
N LYS A 47 -3.32 -8.97 2.31
CA LYS A 47 -4.33 -7.99 2.74
C LYS A 47 -3.73 -6.85 3.54
N GLN A 48 -2.76 -7.14 4.41
CA GLN A 48 -2.06 -6.10 5.15
C GLN A 48 -1.34 -5.13 4.22
N HIS A 49 -0.64 -5.63 3.19
CA HIS A 49 0.01 -4.79 2.18
C HIS A 49 -1.00 -4.01 1.33
N GLU A 50 -2.15 -4.58 0.99
CA GLU A 50 -3.25 -3.86 0.32
C GLU A 50 -3.74 -2.68 1.17
N HIS A 51 -3.98 -2.90 2.47
CA HIS A 51 -4.39 -1.83 3.39
C HIS A 51 -3.32 -0.75 3.53
N ALA A 52 -2.05 -1.13 3.63
CA ALA A 52 -0.94 -0.18 3.68
C ALA A 52 -0.86 0.67 2.40
N ALA A 53 -1.02 0.05 1.22
CA ALA A 53 -1.08 0.78 -0.05
C ALA A 53 -2.26 1.77 -0.08
N LYS A 54 -3.46 1.34 0.33
CA LYS A 54 -4.64 2.21 0.42
C LYS A 54 -4.43 3.40 1.36
N ALA A 55 -3.81 3.17 2.52
CA ALA A 55 -3.48 4.23 3.46
C ALA A 55 -2.52 5.25 2.82
N ASN A 56 -1.48 4.79 2.14
CA ASN A 56 -0.54 5.67 1.44
C ASN A 56 -1.20 6.47 0.31
N VAL A 57 -2.08 5.84 -0.48
CA VAL A 57 -2.89 6.53 -1.50
C VAL A 57 -3.79 7.59 -0.86
N LYS A 58 -4.43 7.28 0.28
CA LYS A 58 -5.25 8.23 1.02
C LYS A 58 -4.43 9.43 1.48
N THR A 59 -3.24 9.20 2.04
CA THR A 59 -2.30 10.25 2.45
C THR A 59 -1.88 11.15 1.29
N LEU A 60 -1.65 10.56 0.11
CA LEU A 60 -1.35 11.32 -1.10
C LEU A 60 -2.55 12.19 -1.53
N SER A 61 -3.76 11.62 -1.55
CA SER A 61 -4.99 12.37 -1.86
C SER A 61 -5.27 13.50 -0.87
N THR A 62 -5.04 13.28 0.43
CA THR A 62 -5.19 14.35 1.42
C THR A 62 -4.14 15.44 1.24
N SER A 63 -2.91 15.06 0.88
CA SER A 63 -1.84 16.03 0.59
C SER A 63 -2.19 16.91 -0.61
N ASP A 64 -2.73 16.30 -1.66
CA ASP A 64 -3.22 17.01 -2.87
C ASP A 64 -4.37 17.98 -2.54
N LYS A 65 -5.37 17.53 -1.77
CA LYS A 65 -6.46 18.40 -1.30
C LYS A 65 -5.97 19.57 -0.45
N LEU A 66 -4.98 19.35 0.43
CA LEU A 66 -4.40 20.43 1.23
C LEU A 66 -3.72 21.48 0.35
N ILE A 67 -2.95 21.05 -0.65
CA ILE A 67 -2.34 21.98 -1.63
C ILE A 67 -3.43 22.75 -2.38
N GLY A 68 -4.45 22.06 -2.88
CA GLY A 68 -5.59 22.70 -3.56
C GLY A 68 -6.27 23.76 -2.69
N SER A 69 -6.58 23.42 -1.43
CA SER A 69 -7.19 24.37 -0.48
C SER A 69 -6.29 25.56 -0.14
N LEU A 70 -4.97 25.37 -0.07
CA LEU A 70 -4.01 26.46 0.16
C LEU A 70 -3.91 27.42 -1.04
N LEU A 71 -4.04 26.90 -2.25
CA LEU A 71 -4.10 27.71 -3.46
C LEU A 71 -5.40 28.50 -3.53
N ASP A 72 -6.53 27.87 -3.21
CA ASP A 72 -7.86 28.49 -3.21
C ASP A 72 -7.99 29.66 -2.21
N VAL A 73 -7.40 29.54 -1.01
CA VAL A 73 -7.39 30.63 -0.01
C VAL A 73 -6.53 31.83 -0.45
N LYS A 74 -5.57 31.63 -1.35
CA LYS A 74 -4.69 32.70 -1.87
C LYS A 74 -5.19 33.33 -3.17
N ALA A 75 -6.19 32.74 -3.82
CA ALA A 75 -6.84 33.29 -5.01
C ALA A 75 -7.84 34.38 -4.62
#